data_AF-A0A0L8HD20-F1
#
_entry.id   AF-A0A0L8HD20-F1
#
_cell.length_a   1.000
_cell.length_b   1.000
_cell.length_c   1.000
_cell.angle_alpha   90.00
_cell.angle_beta   90.00
_cell.angle_gamma   90.00
#
_symmetry.space_group_name_H-M   'P 1'
#
loop_
_entity.id
_entity.type
_entity.pdbx_description
1 polymer ?
#
loop_
_entity_poly.entity_id
_entity_poly.type
_entity_poly.pdbx_seq_one_letter_code
_entity_poly.pdbx_strand_id
1 'polypeptide(L)'
;QEEDSAFEASYEISLLIAKHGKNHIIGEQLIKPAISIFLETVQQKDDRDVRDMPLSNNTVSNKIDEMGVNVENQLIESLKSRKFSLQMDESTFQDKVKWLSSRNSLKMFMKLFDQLNDFLSDKCEMKMLLTMDGKTFVSYLTDIFEKLGNLNKQLQSVNMILVDAKAKIFGFITALKICQKGVSKRKFSPLYWLSKYEIMNDAATIIINHLNILIKDFNNQFRDLKTMDFPTWLTQPLLTDISDAAVQYQEELSELQHDESVKTLFKVKGTNMWLCDK
;
A
#
# COMPACT_ATOMS: atom_id res chain seq x y z
N GLN A 1 -38.61 16.65 -33.04
CA GLN A 1 -39.05 15.88 -31.86
C GLN A 1 -38.85 14.37 -32.05
N GLU A 2 -38.90 13.81 -33.26
CA GLU A 2 -38.60 12.37 -33.52
C GLU A 2 -37.09 12.05 -33.63
N GLU A 3 -36.26 12.92 -34.23
CA GLU A 3 -34.80 12.69 -34.36
C GLU A 3 -34.07 12.52 -33.02
N ASP A 4 -34.53 13.20 -31.95
CA ASP A 4 -33.94 13.06 -30.61
C ASP A 4 -34.25 11.69 -29.98
N SER A 5 -35.38 11.06 -30.30
CA SER A 5 -35.80 9.82 -29.64
C SER A 5 -34.99 8.61 -30.12
N ALA A 6 -34.66 8.53 -31.41
CA ALA A 6 -33.81 7.46 -31.95
C ALA A 6 -32.36 7.63 -31.50
N PHE A 7 -31.91 8.88 -31.39
CA PHE A 7 -30.58 9.20 -30.87
C PHE A 7 -30.45 8.82 -29.39
N GLU A 8 -31.42 9.16 -28.55
CA GLU A 8 -31.45 8.76 -27.13
C GLU A 8 -31.49 7.24 -26.97
N ALA A 9 -32.39 6.56 -27.70
CA ALA A 9 -32.48 5.09 -27.68
C ALA A 9 -31.15 4.42 -28.06
N SER A 10 -30.41 4.99 -29.01
CA SER A 10 -29.10 4.46 -29.39
C SER A 10 -28.02 4.62 -28.31
N TYR A 11 -28.07 5.64 -27.44
CA TYR A 11 -27.18 5.73 -26.27
C TYR A 11 -27.53 4.66 -25.23
N GLU A 12 -28.82 4.48 -24.93
CA GLU A 12 -29.28 3.47 -23.97
C GLU A 12 -28.93 2.05 -24.41
N ILE A 13 -29.10 1.74 -25.70
CA ILE A 13 -28.70 0.45 -26.27
C ILE A 13 -27.16 0.30 -26.21
N SER A 14 -26.39 1.34 -26.54
CA SER A 14 -24.93 1.30 -26.45
C SER A 14 -24.44 1.08 -25.01
N LEU A 15 -25.10 1.69 -24.03
CA LEU A 15 -24.84 1.49 -22.61
C LEU A 15 -25.14 0.04 -22.18
N LEU A 16 -26.22 -0.56 -22.69
CA LEU A 16 -26.56 -1.96 -22.42
C LEU A 16 -25.51 -2.92 -23.01
N ILE A 17 -25.02 -2.65 -24.23
CA ILE A 17 -23.94 -3.43 -24.86
C ILE A 17 -22.68 -3.39 -23.99
N ALA A 18 -22.29 -2.20 -23.52
CA ALA A 18 -21.13 -2.01 -22.65
C ALA A 18 -21.29 -2.73 -21.30
N LYS A 19 -22.44 -2.57 -20.62
CA LYS A 19 -22.74 -3.20 -19.32
C LYS A 19 -22.64 -4.73 -19.35
N HIS A 20 -22.93 -5.35 -20.49
CA HIS A 20 -22.89 -6.80 -20.65
C HIS A 20 -21.62 -7.30 -21.35
N GLY A 21 -20.64 -6.43 -21.60
CA GLY A 21 -19.35 -6.77 -22.21
C GLY A 21 -19.48 -7.40 -23.60
N LYS A 22 -20.46 -6.97 -24.41
CA LYS A 22 -20.70 -7.52 -25.75
C LYS A 22 -19.91 -6.75 -26.81
N ASN A 23 -19.59 -7.43 -27.91
CA ASN A 23 -18.92 -6.81 -29.06
C ASN A 23 -19.84 -5.74 -29.67
N HIS A 24 -19.28 -4.56 -30.01
CA HIS A 24 -19.99 -3.40 -30.53
C HIS A 24 -20.78 -3.70 -31.82
N ILE A 25 -20.32 -4.67 -32.61
CA ILE A 25 -20.96 -5.13 -33.84
C ILE A 25 -22.38 -5.68 -33.60
N ILE A 26 -22.70 -6.11 -32.37
CA ILE A 26 -24.01 -6.69 -32.02
C ILE A 26 -25.18 -5.70 -32.24
N GLY A 27 -24.91 -4.39 -32.16
CA GLY A 27 -25.89 -3.35 -32.43
C GLY A 27 -26.49 -3.45 -33.83
N GLU A 28 -25.62 -3.60 -34.83
CA GLU A 28 -26.01 -3.69 -36.24
C GLU A 28 -26.39 -5.11 -36.67
N GLN A 29 -25.69 -6.13 -36.17
CA GLN A 29 -25.90 -7.52 -36.61
C GLN A 29 -27.12 -8.21 -36.00
N LEU A 30 -27.57 -7.79 -34.82
CA LEU A 30 -28.60 -8.50 -34.08
C LEU A 30 -29.68 -7.58 -33.54
N ILE A 31 -29.30 -6.49 -32.88
CA ILE A 31 -30.27 -5.64 -32.18
C ILE A 31 -31.15 -4.88 -33.19
N LYS A 32 -30.57 -4.24 -34.21
CA LYS A 32 -31.33 -3.58 -35.28
C LYS A 32 -32.30 -4.53 -36.00
N PRO A 33 -31.87 -5.70 -36.52
CA PRO A 33 -32.78 -6.67 -37.13
C PRO A 33 -33.88 -7.15 -36.21
N ALA A 34 -33.57 -7.42 -34.93
CA ALA A 34 -34.56 -7.90 -33.97
C ALA A 34 -35.67 -6.86 -33.69
N ILE A 35 -35.30 -5.58 -33.56
CA ILE A 35 -36.28 -4.50 -33.36
C ILE A 35 -37.10 -4.30 -34.64
N SER A 36 -36.48 -4.37 -35.82
CA SER A 36 -37.17 -4.21 -37.11
C SER A 36 -38.22 -5.30 -37.32
N ILE A 37 -37.86 -6.57 -37.07
CA ILE A 37 -38.80 -7.70 -37.11
C ILE A 37 -39.99 -7.46 -36.17
N PHE A 38 -39.74 -7.00 -34.94
CA PHE A 38 -40.80 -6.72 -33.97
C PHE A 38 -41.74 -5.59 -34.43
N LEU A 39 -41.19 -4.50 -34.97
CA LEU A 39 -41.97 -3.37 -35.46
C LEU A 39 -42.86 -3.75 -36.64
N GLU A 40 -42.32 -4.49 -37.60
CA GLU A 40 -43.06 -4.90 -38.80
C GLU A 40 -44.15 -5.94 -38.47
N THR A 41 -43.81 -6.94 -37.63
CA THR A 41 -44.71 -8.08 -37.39
C THR A 41 -45.75 -7.83 -36.29
N VAL A 42 -45.35 -7.22 -35.17
CA VAL A 42 -46.21 -7.05 -33.99
C VAL A 42 -46.89 -5.69 -34.00
N GLN A 43 -46.13 -4.63 -34.26
CA GLN A 43 -46.65 -3.26 -34.24
C GLN A 43 -47.25 -2.84 -35.59
N GLN A 44 -46.97 -3.57 -36.68
CA GLN A 44 -47.35 -3.22 -38.05
C GLN A 44 -46.96 -1.77 -38.40
N LYS A 45 -45.79 -1.34 -37.93
CA LYS A 45 -45.21 -0.01 -38.18
C LYS A 45 -43.97 -0.12 -39.06
N ASP A 46 -43.69 0.96 -39.78
CA ASP A 46 -42.46 1.08 -40.56
C ASP A 46 -41.25 1.19 -39.62
N ASP A 47 -40.12 0.63 -40.05
CA ASP A 47 -38.87 0.50 -39.28
C ASP A 47 -37.85 1.60 -39.64
N ARG A 48 -38.24 2.64 -40.38
CA ARG A 48 -37.37 3.75 -40.82
C ARG A 48 -36.48 4.27 -39.68
N ASP A 49 -37.07 4.56 -38.54
CA ASP A 49 -36.35 5.10 -37.37
C ASP A 49 -35.29 4.13 -36.83
N VAL A 50 -35.49 2.81 -36.97
CA VAL A 50 -34.54 1.77 -36.54
C VAL A 50 -33.41 1.60 -37.54
N ARG A 51 -33.70 1.72 -38.83
CA ARG A 51 -32.69 1.69 -39.89
C ARG A 51 -31.71 2.86 -39.72
N ASP A 52 -32.25 4.06 -39.49
CA ASP A 52 -31.47 5.28 -39.33
C ASP A 52 -30.83 5.42 -37.95
N MET A 53 -31.29 4.65 -36.95
CA MET A 53 -30.71 4.65 -35.61
C MET A 53 -29.20 4.37 -35.64
N PRO A 54 -28.35 5.19 -35.00
CA PRO A 54 -26.92 5.09 -35.19
C PRO A 54 -26.33 4.04 -34.22
N LEU A 55 -26.35 2.76 -34.63
CA LEU A 55 -25.80 1.60 -33.90
C LEU A 55 -24.72 0.83 -34.70
N SER A 56 -24.05 1.50 -35.63
CA SER A 56 -22.88 0.91 -36.31
C SER A 56 -21.78 0.59 -35.30
N ASN A 57 -20.87 -0.34 -35.65
CA ASN A 57 -19.72 -0.68 -34.81
C ASN A 57 -18.95 0.57 -34.30
N ASN A 58 -18.66 1.50 -35.21
CA ASN A 58 -17.92 2.72 -34.90
C ASN A 58 -18.74 3.67 -34.03
N THR A 59 -20.06 3.76 -34.29
CA THR A 59 -20.93 4.61 -33.48
C THR A 59 -21.05 4.10 -32.05
N VAL A 60 -21.29 2.80 -31.87
CA VAL A 60 -21.39 2.20 -30.53
C VAL A 60 -20.08 2.41 -29.77
N SER A 61 -18.93 2.23 -30.44
CA SER A 61 -17.62 2.52 -29.85
C SER A 61 -17.50 3.97 -29.39
N ASN A 62 -17.73 4.93 -30.30
CA ASN A 62 -17.59 6.35 -29.99
C ASN A 62 -18.51 6.79 -28.85
N LYS A 63 -19.74 6.29 -28.81
CA LYS A 63 -20.69 6.61 -27.72
C LYS A 63 -20.25 6.05 -26.38
N ILE A 64 -19.68 4.84 -26.36
CA ILE A 64 -19.09 4.26 -25.14
C ILE A 64 -17.92 5.10 -24.66
N ASP A 65 -17.05 5.55 -25.58
CA ASP A 65 -15.91 6.41 -25.25
C ASP A 65 -16.38 7.76 -24.70
N GLU A 66 -17.37 8.40 -25.35
CA GLU A 66 -18.00 9.65 -24.87
C GLU A 66 -18.63 9.50 -23.48
N MET A 67 -19.36 8.40 -23.23
CA MET A 67 -19.92 8.09 -21.91
C MET A 67 -18.81 7.89 -20.88
N GLY A 68 -17.72 7.23 -21.25
CA GLY A 68 -16.54 7.05 -20.41
C GLY A 68 -15.91 8.38 -20.01
N VAL A 69 -15.67 9.26 -20.99
CA VAL A 69 -15.15 10.62 -20.76
C VAL A 69 -16.10 11.45 -19.90
N ASN A 70 -17.41 11.32 -20.10
CA ASN A 70 -18.40 12.02 -19.28
C ASN A 70 -18.35 11.59 -17.81
N VAL A 71 -18.32 10.27 -17.55
CA VAL A 71 -18.18 9.71 -16.20
C VAL A 71 -16.86 10.14 -15.57
N GLU A 72 -15.76 10.11 -16.31
CA GLU A 72 -14.46 10.59 -15.86
C GLU A 72 -14.51 12.06 -15.42
N ASN A 73 -15.11 12.94 -16.23
CA ASN A 73 -15.25 14.35 -15.89
C ASN A 73 -16.13 14.57 -14.64
N GLN A 74 -17.24 13.84 -14.52
CA GLN A 74 -18.07 13.89 -13.30
C GLN A 74 -17.30 13.44 -12.06
N LEU A 75 -16.50 12.38 -12.19
CA LEU A 75 -15.62 11.91 -11.11
C LEU A 75 -14.58 12.98 -10.77
N ILE A 76 -13.89 13.57 -11.75
CA ILE A 76 -12.88 14.62 -11.52
C ILE A 76 -13.49 15.79 -10.75
N GLU A 77 -14.66 16.29 -11.14
CA GLU A 77 -15.34 17.38 -10.44
C GLU A 77 -15.73 16.99 -9.00
N SER A 78 -16.25 15.77 -8.81
CA SER A 78 -16.59 15.23 -7.48
C SER A 78 -15.36 15.06 -6.57
N LEU A 79 -14.22 14.68 -7.16
CA LEU A 79 -12.94 14.49 -6.47
C LEU A 79 -12.30 15.82 -6.07
N LYS A 80 -12.39 16.87 -6.91
CA LYS A 80 -11.89 18.22 -6.56
C LYS A 80 -12.55 18.79 -5.31
N SER A 81 -13.82 18.47 -5.05
CA SER A 81 -14.58 19.00 -3.91
C SER A 81 -14.49 18.14 -2.63
N ARG A 82 -13.83 16.97 -2.68
CA ARG A 82 -13.83 15.99 -1.56
C ARG A 82 -12.41 15.61 -1.17
N LYS A 83 -12.19 15.30 0.11
CA LYS A 83 -10.96 14.63 0.56
C LYS A 83 -11.16 13.13 0.42
N PHE A 84 -10.40 12.48 -0.46
CA PHE A 84 -10.45 11.04 -0.71
C PHE A 84 -9.03 10.45 -0.66
N SER A 85 -8.91 9.13 -0.51
CA SER A 85 -7.64 8.41 -0.65
C SER A 85 -7.77 7.34 -1.74
N LEU A 86 -6.75 7.26 -2.59
CA LEU A 86 -6.66 6.33 -3.71
C LEU A 86 -6.03 5.01 -3.27
N GLN A 87 -6.49 3.91 -3.87
CA GLN A 87 -5.82 2.62 -3.84
C GLN A 87 -5.59 2.17 -5.29
N MET A 88 -4.34 1.83 -5.62
CA MET A 88 -3.89 1.43 -6.96
C MET A 88 -3.52 -0.06 -6.97
N ASP A 89 -3.83 -0.77 -8.05
CA ASP A 89 -3.39 -2.16 -8.25
C ASP A 89 -1.88 -2.24 -8.46
N GLU A 90 -1.32 -3.36 -8.00
CA GLU A 90 0.11 -3.57 -7.78
C GLU A 90 0.79 -4.33 -8.94
N SER A 91 0.25 -4.27 -10.16
CA SER A 91 0.70 -5.13 -11.28
C SER A 91 1.96 -4.66 -12.02
N THR A 92 2.52 -3.49 -11.71
CA THR A 92 3.80 -3.06 -12.29
C THR A 92 4.63 -2.20 -11.32
N PHE A 93 5.95 -2.43 -11.29
CA PHE A 93 7.03 -1.48 -10.90
C PHE A 93 7.72 -1.55 -9.49
N GLN A 94 9.03 -1.81 -9.58
CA GLN A 94 10.24 -1.59 -8.74
C GLN A 94 10.16 -0.91 -7.33
N ASP A 95 10.11 -1.77 -6.30
CA ASP A 95 10.90 -1.91 -5.05
C ASP A 95 11.21 -0.80 -4.02
N LYS A 96 10.91 0.49 -4.20
CA LYS A 96 11.02 1.47 -3.08
C LYS A 96 9.68 2.02 -2.57
N VAL A 97 8.72 2.20 -3.46
CA VAL A 97 7.41 2.79 -3.13
C VAL A 97 6.39 1.73 -2.67
N LYS A 98 6.68 0.44 -2.93
CA LYS A 98 5.76 -0.68 -2.76
C LYS A 98 5.29 -0.87 -1.31
N TRP A 99 6.18 -1.19 -0.38
CA TRP A 99 5.76 -1.47 1.01
C TRP A 99 5.23 -0.23 1.76
N LEU A 100 5.58 0.99 1.33
CA LEU A 100 4.95 2.23 1.84
C LEU A 100 3.51 2.37 1.34
N SER A 101 3.28 2.06 0.06
CA SER A 101 1.95 1.95 -0.52
C SER A 101 1.15 0.85 0.20
N SER A 102 1.68 -0.36 0.32
CA SER A 102 1.00 -1.48 0.98
C SER A 102 0.68 -1.17 2.45
N ARG A 103 1.58 -0.50 3.19
CA ARG A 103 1.31 0.00 4.56
C ARG A 103 0.13 0.97 4.58
N ASN A 104 0.16 2.01 3.73
CA ASN A 104 -0.89 3.02 3.70
C ASN A 104 -2.22 2.42 3.27
N SER A 105 -2.21 1.53 2.28
CA SER A 105 -3.37 0.80 1.80
C SER A 105 -3.97 -0.10 2.87
N LEU A 106 -3.17 -0.91 3.57
CA LEU A 106 -3.65 -1.76 4.67
C LEU A 106 -4.20 -0.92 5.84
N LYS A 107 -3.50 0.16 6.21
CA LYS A 107 -3.96 1.06 7.26
C LYS A 107 -5.27 1.76 6.89
N MET A 108 -5.44 2.15 5.63
CA MET A 108 -6.66 2.76 5.14
C MET A 108 -7.79 1.73 5.07
N PHE A 109 -7.50 0.54 4.55
CA PHE A 109 -8.41 -0.59 4.49
C PHE A 109 -8.97 -0.92 5.89
N MET A 110 -8.10 -1.03 6.90
CA MET A 110 -8.55 -1.26 8.29
C MET A 110 -9.38 -0.12 8.88
N LYS A 111 -9.16 1.13 8.44
CA LYS A 111 -9.98 2.28 8.87
C LYS A 111 -11.35 2.31 8.22
N LEU A 112 -11.46 1.86 6.97
CA LEU A 112 -12.70 1.84 6.19
C LEU A 112 -13.36 0.46 6.15
N PHE A 113 -12.90 -0.48 6.98
CA PHE A 113 -13.25 -1.89 6.86
C PHE A 113 -14.77 -2.11 6.81
N ASP A 114 -15.52 -1.44 7.68
CA ASP A 114 -16.99 -1.58 7.75
C ASP A 114 -17.68 -1.02 6.51
N GLN A 115 -17.23 0.15 6.01
CA GLN A 115 -17.79 0.76 4.79
C GLN A 115 -17.48 -0.08 3.54
N LEU A 116 -16.26 -0.61 3.46
CA LEU A 116 -15.85 -1.53 2.41
C LEU A 116 -16.61 -2.84 2.48
N ASN A 117 -16.94 -3.29 3.69
CA ASN A 117 -17.75 -4.49 3.90
C ASN A 117 -19.16 -4.30 3.33
N ASP A 118 -19.78 -3.16 3.62
CA ASP A 118 -21.12 -2.86 3.10
C ASP A 118 -21.11 -2.81 1.57
N PHE A 119 -20.10 -2.15 0.99
CA PHE A 119 -19.96 -1.97 -0.46
C PHE A 119 -19.58 -3.25 -1.22
N LEU A 120 -18.70 -4.09 -0.67
CA LEU A 120 -18.17 -5.31 -1.30
C LEU A 120 -18.78 -6.58 -0.71
N SER A 121 -19.97 -6.48 -0.10
CA SER A 121 -20.64 -7.60 0.58
C SER A 121 -20.96 -8.78 -0.36
N ASP A 122 -21.08 -8.53 -1.66
CA ASP A 122 -21.28 -9.54 -2.69
C ASP A 122 -20.01 -10.34 -3.04
N LYS A 123 -18.82 -9.79 -2.73
CA LYS A 123 -17.51 -10.39 -3.06
C LYS A 123 -17.13 -11.51 -2.10
N CYS A 124 -16.60 -12.61 -2.64
CA CYS A 124 -16.21 -13.77 -1.84
C CYS A 124 -14.99 -13.46 -0.94
N GLU A 125 -14.09 -12.61 -1.42
CA GLU A 125 -12.91 -12.15 -0.69
C GLU A 125 -13.32 -11.40 0.58
N MET A 126 -14.34 -10.55 0.51
CA MET A 126 -14.82 -9.81 1.68
C MET A 126 -15.44 -10.75 2.72
N LYS A 127 -16.16 -11.79 2.27
CA LYS A 127 -16.68 -12.85 3.15
C LYS A 127 -15.56 -13.61 3.86
N MET A 128 -14.43 -13.86 3.19
CA MET A 128 -13.25 -14.45 3.83
C MET A 128 -12.65 -13.50 4.87
N LEU A 129 -12.52 -12.22 4.55
CA LEU A 129 -11.97 -11.21 5.46
C LEU A 129 -12.86 -10.96 6.68
N LEU A 130 -14.17 -11.18 6.58
CA LEU A 130 -15.11 -11.09 7.68
C LEU A 130 -14.97 -12.21 8.72
N THR A 131 -14.38 -13.35 8.34
CA THR A 131 -14.12 -14.44 9.29
C THR A 131 -13.22 -13.95 10.43
N MET A 132 -13.33 -14.60 11.60
CA MET A 132 -12.48 -14.27 12.77
C MET A 132 -11.00 -14.33 12.41
N ASP A 133 -10.60 -15.34 11.63
CA ASP A 133 -9.22 -15.50 11.16
C ASP A 133 -8.84 -14.43 10.13
N GLY A 134 -9.72 -14.11 9.18
CA GLY A 134 -9.51 -13.07 8.18
C GLY A 134 -9.22 -11.69 8.81
N LYS A 135 -10.07 -11.25 9.74
CA LYS A 135 -9.87 -9.98 10.47
C LYS A 135 -8.58 -10.02 11.29
N THR A 136 -8.28 -11.15 11.92
CA THR A 136 -7.06 -11.35 12.71
C THR A 136 -5.81 -11.21 11.84
N PHE A 137 -5.76 -11.85 10.68
CA PHE A 137 -4.60 -11.79 9.79
C PHE A 137 -4.38 -10.41 9.18
N VAL A 138 -5.44 -9.74 8.68
CA VAL A 138 -5.28 -8.39 8.10
C VAL A 138 -4.87 -7.38 9.18
N SER A 139 -5.41 -7.49 10.39
CA SER A 139 -5.00 -6.64 11.52
C SER A 139 -3.52 -6.84 11.87
N TYR A 140 -3.09 -8.09 11.98
CA TYR A 140 -1.69 -8.44 12.20
C TYR A 140 -0.77 -7.88 11.10
N LEU A 141 -1.11 -8.09 9.83
CA LEU A 141 -0.32 -7.59 8.70
C LEU A 141 -0.23 -6.06 8.77
N THR A 142 -1.34 -5.37 9.02
CA THR A 142 -1.37 -3.92 9.14
C THR A 142 -0.39 -3.43 10.21
N ASP A 143 -0.33 -4.07 11.37
CA ASP A 143 0.62 -3.73 12.43
C ASP A 143 2.09 -3.98 12.01
N ILE A 144 2.40 -5.09 11.32
CA ILE A 144 3.76 -5.40 10.88
C ILE A 144 4.23 -4.46 9.78
N PHE A 145 3.39 -4.17 8.79
CA PHE A 145 3.68 -3.20 7.74
C PHE A 145 3.85 -1.77 8.31
N GLU A 146 3.12 -1.41 9.37
CA GLU A 146 3.33 -0.13 10.08
C GLU A 146 4.72 -0.08 10.75
N LYS A 147 5.18 -1.18 11.34
CA LYS A 147 6.50 -1.25 11.98
C LYS A 147 7.65 -1.27 10.97
N LEU A 148 7.55 -2.06 9.89
CA LEU A 148 8.48 -2.03 8.75
C LEU A 148 8.52 -0.63 8.15
N GLY A 149 7.33 -0.09 7.92
CA GLY A 149 6.94 1.31 7.91
C GLY A 149 7.95 2.28 8.51
N ASN A 150 8.05 2.18 9.82
CA ASN A 150 8.79 3.09 10.67
C ASN A 150 10.29 2.80 10.65
N LEU A 151 10.71 1.52 10.61
CA LEU A 151 12.12 1.16 10.48
C LEU A 151 12.71 1.80 9.23
N ASN A 152 12.07 1.66 8.07
CA ASN A 152 12.64 2.20 6.86
C ASN A 152 12.67 3.74 6.86
N LYS A 153 11.63 4.41 7.39
CA LYS A 153 11.67 5.87 7.57
C LYS A 153 12.87 6.29 8.43
N GLN A 154 13.18 5.52 9.46
CA GLN A 154 14.37 5.74 10.29
C GLN A 154 15.64 5.53 9.46
N LEU A 155 15.76 4.43 8.70
CA LEU A 155 16.94 4.15 7.86
C LEU A 155 17.17 5.16 6.73
N GLN A 156 16.13 5.87 6.30
CA GLN A 156 16.21 6.93 5.28
C GLN A 156 16.42 8.34 5.88
N SER A 157 16.66 8.46 7.18
CA SER A 157 16.91 9.76 7.78
C SER A 157 18.19 10.38 7.20
N VAL A 158 18.19 11.72 7.07
CA VAL A 158 19.41 12.48 6.79
C VAL A 158 20.43 12.15 7.89
N ASN A 159 21.71 12.04 7.54
CA ASN A 159 22.80 11.76 8.47
C ASN A 159 22.83 10.33 9.07
N MET A 160 22.24 9.34 8.41
CA MET A 160 22.32 7.93 8.85
C MET A 160 23.73 7.35 8.68
N ILE A 161 24.42 7.05 9.79
CA ILE A 161 25.68 6.28 9.79
C ILE A 161 25.44 4.78 9.99
N LEU A 162 26.44 3.96 9.66
CA LEU A 162 26.30 2.50 9.72
C LEU A 162 26.05 1.97 11.14
N VAL A 163 26.60 2.63 12.15
CA VAL A 163 26.36 2.33 13.57
C VAL A 163 24.88 2.53 13.93
N ASP A 164 24.30 3.64 13.47
CA ASP A 164 22.87 3.93 13.68
C ASP A 164 22.00 2.93 12.94
N ALA A 165 22.33 2.62 11.68
CA ALA A 165 21.61 1.63 10.89
C ALA A 165 21.61 0.26 11.59
N LYS A 166 22.76 -0.17 12.12
CA LYS A 166 22.88 -1.38 12.95
C LYS A 166 21.93 -1.30 14.15
N ALA A 167 21.99 -0.23 14.94
CA ALA A 167 21.13 -0.06 16.10
C ALA A 167 19.63 -0.11 15.76
N LYS A 168 19.19 0.56 14.67
CA LYS A 168 17.79 0.57 14.23
C LYS A 168 17.32 -0.82 13.78
N ILE A 169 18.12 -1.51 12.96
CA ILE A 169 17.77 -2.84 12.42
C ILE A 169 17.66 -3.87 13.56
N PHE A 170 18.68 -3.95 14.44
CA PHE A 170 18.66 -4.91 15.54
C PHE A 170 17.66 -4.55 16.65
N GLY A 171 17.38 -3.26 16.83
CA GLY A 171 16.25 -2.79 17.63
C GLY A 171 14.91 -3.28 17.08
N PHE A 172 14.71 -3.20 15.76
CA PHE A 172 13.50 -3.72 15.10
C PHE A 172 13.37 -5.25 15.20
N ILE A 173 14.45 -6.00 15.01
CA ILE A 173 14.46 -7.46 15.24
C ILE A 173 14.03 -7.78 16.67
N THR A 174 14.48 -7.00 17.66
CA THR A 174 14.06 -7.14 19.05
C THR A 174 12.58 -6.81 19.25
N ALA A 175 12.07 -5.77 18.57
CA ALA A 175 10.65 -5.44 18.57
C ALA A 175 9.77 -6.56 17.98
N LEU A 176 10.22 -7.23 16.91
CA LEU A 176 9.52 -8.41 16.37
C LEU A 176 9.48 -9.56 17.37
N LYS A 177 10.58 -9.85 18.08
CA LYS A 177 10.61 -10.85 19.17
C LYS A 177 9.65 -10.49 20.31
N ILE A 178 9.51 -9.20 20.63
CA ILE A 178 8.53 -8.73 21.61
C ILE A 178 7.10 -8.99 21.12
N CYS A 179 6.79 -8.69 19.85
CA CYS A 179 5.49 -8.97 19.25
C CYS A 179 5.17 -10.46 19.31
N GLN A 180 6.13 -11.31 18.96
CA GLN A 180 5.99 -12.76 18.99
C GLN A 180 5.69 -13.28 20.40
N LYS A 181 6.49 -12.89 21.39
CA LYS A 181 6.24 -13.24 22.80
C LYS A 181 4.89 -12.70 23.29
N GLY A 182 4.48 -11.53 22.80
CA GLY A 182 3.18 -10.93 23.05
C GLY A 182 2.05 -11.85 22.59
N VAL A 183 2.09 -12.31 21.34
CA VAL A 183 1.09 -13.24 20.79
C VAL A 183 1.05 -14.55 21.58
N SER A 184 2.22 -15.15 21.90
CA SER A 184 2.28 -16.39 22.71
C SER A 184 1.68 -16.22 24.12
N LYS A 185 1.82 -15.04 24.72
CA LYS A 185 1.33 -14.74 26.08
C LYS A 185 -0.05 -14.07 26.09
N ARG A 186 -0.71 -13.96 24.93
CA ARG A 186 -1.97 -13.20 24.75
C ARG A 186 -1.88 -11.75 25.24
N LYS A 187 -0.72 -11.11 25.06
CA LYS A 187 -0.44 -9.70 25.36
C LYS A 187 -0.18 -8.93 24.08
N PHE A 188 -1.20 -8.25 23.57
CA PHE A 188 -1.18 -7.64 22.24
C PHE A 188 -0.83 -6.15 22.22
N SER A 189 -0.44 -5.55 23.35
CA SER A 189 -0.09 -4.12 23.39
C SER A 189 0.91 -3.63 22.33
N PRO A 190 1.89 -4.45 21.84
CA PRO A 190 2.77 -4.01 20.76
C PRO A 190 2.11 -3.96 19.37
N LEU A 191 0.91 -4.53 19.20
CA LEU A 191 0.19 -4.71 17.93
C LEU A 191 -1.21 -4.08 18.06
N TYR A 192 -1.34 -2.82 17.62
CA TYR A 192 -2.52 -2.00 17.88
C TYR A 192 -3.78 -2.58 17.25
N TRP A 193 -3.74 -2.93 15.97
CA TRP A 193 -4.91 -3.48 15.28
C TRP A 193 -5.26 -4.86 15.80
N LEU A 194 -4.25 -5.72 15.97
CA LEU A 194 -4.45 -7.07 16.47
C LEU A 194 -5.04 -7.08 17.89
N SER A 195 -4.70 -6.10 18.73
CA SER A 195 -5.21 -6.00 20.11
C SER A 195 -6.72 -5.75 20.21
N LYS A 196 -7.39 -5.39 19.10
CA LYS A 196 -8.83 -5.12 19.06
C LYS A 196 -9.69 -6.37 18.91
N TYR A 197 -9.07 -7.52 18.64
CA TYR A 197 -9.79 -8.75 18.29
C TYR A 197 -9.40 -9.90 19.22
N GLU A 198 -10.34 -10.80 19.43
CA GLU A 198 -10.05 -12.08 20.06
C GLU A 198 -9.38 -13.01 19.04
N ILE A 199 -8.27 -13.63 19.45
CA ILE A 199 -7.42 -14.40 18.55
C ILE A 199 -7.53 -15.88 18.90
N MET A 200 -7.91 -16.68 17.91
CA MET A 200 -7.96 -18.13 18.01
C MET A 200 -6.54 -18.72 18.10
N ASN A 201 -6.41 -19.87 18.76
CA ASN A 201 -5.10 -20.52 18.95
C ASN A 201 -4.41 -20.86 17.62
N ASP A 202 -5.20 -21.23 16.62
CA ASP A 202 -4.74 -21.66 15.31
C ASP A 202 -4.14 -20.47 14.54
N ALA A 203 -4.86 -19.34 14.52
CA ALA A 203 -4.39 -18.08 13.98
C ALA A 203 -3.14 -17.55 14.73
N ALA A 204 -3.12 -17.66 16.07
CA ALA A 204 -1.95 -17.28 16.87
C ALA A 204 -0.71 -18.09 16.48
N THR A 205 -0.86 -19.40 16.23
CA THR A 205 0.23 -20.30 15.82
C THR A 205 0.80 -19.86 14.47
N ILE A 206 -0.06 -19.53 13.51
CA ILE A 206 0.34 -19.03 12.19
C ILE A 206 1.10 -17.70 12.31
N ILE A 207 0.59 -16.76 13.11
CA ILE A 207 1.23 -15.45 13.35
C ILE A 207 2.61 -15.63 13.98
N ILE A 208 2.72 -16.49 15.00
CA ILE A 208 4.00 -16.77 15.68
C ILE A 208 5.01 -17.37 14.70
N ASN A 209 4.57 -18.29 13.83
CA ASN A 209 5.40 -18.89 12.81
C ASN A 209 5.87 -17.86 11.77
N HIS A 210 4.99 -17.00 11.29
CA HIS A 210 5.35 -15.94 10.35
C HIS A 210 6.37 -14.96 10.98
N LEU A 211 6.17 -14.55 12.24
CA LEU A 211 7.15 -13.72 12.96
C LEU A 211 8.51 -14.41 13.10
N ASN A 212 8.55 -15.71 13.35
CA ASN A 212 9.80 -16.48 13.39
C ASN A 212 10.54 -16.42 12.06
N ILE A 213 9.83 -16.63 10.95
CA ILE A 213 10.40 -16.57 9.59
C ILE A 213 10.96 -15.17 9.34
N LEU A 214 10.17 -14.13 9.59
CA LEU A 214 10.59 -12.75 9.40
C LEU A 214 11.83 -12.39 10.24
N ILE A 215 11.87 -12.79 11.51
CA ILE A 215 13.03 -12.60 12.39
C ILE A 215 14.26 -13.31 11.82
N LYS A 216 14.10 -14.56 11.36
CA LYS A 216 15.19 -15.35 10.77
C LYS A 216 15.73 -14.67 9.51
N ASP A 217 14.85 -14.18 8.64
CA ASP A 217 15.21 -13.51 7.40
C ASP A 217 15.98 -12.22 7.66
N PHE A 218 15.53 -11.37 8.59
CA PHE A 218 16.27 -10.17 9.00
C PHE A 218 17.65 -10.52 9.59
N ASN A 219 17.76 -11.54 10.43
CA ASN A 219 19.06 -11.95 10.99
C ASN A 219 20.01 -12.49 9.91
N ASN A 220 19.48 -13.16 8.89
CA ASN A 220 20.26 -13.65 7.77
C ASN A 220 20.70 -12.52 6.83
N GLN A 221 19.77 -11.64 6.46
CA GLN A 221 20.03 -10.52 5.56
C GLN A 221 21.06 -9.54 6.13
N PHE A 222 21.04 -9.29 7.44
CA PHE A 222 21.94 -8.37 8.11
C PHE A 222 23.01 -9.07 8.95
N ARG A 223 23.40 -10.29 8.58
CA ARG A 223 24.40 -11.08 9.32
C ARG A 223 25.75 -10.36 9.43
N ASP A 224 26.23 -9.80 8.32
CA ASP A 224 27.53 -9.13 8.27
C ASP A 224 27.54 -7.87 9.15
N LEU A 225 26.44 -7.11 9.12
CA LEU A 225 26.25 -5.94 9.97
C LEU A 225 26.21 -6.33 11.46
N LYS A 226 25.72 -7.52 11.79
CA LYS A 226 25.71 -8.04 13.16
C LYS A 226 27.12 -8.25 13.69
N THR A 227 27.97 -8.90 12.88
CA THR A 227 29.35 -9.27 13.22
C THR A 227 30.32 -8.11 13.16
N MET A 228 29.95 -7.02 12.46
CA MET A 228 30.79 -5.82 12.38
C MET A 228 30.97 -5.20 13.75
N ASP A 229 32.22 -5.13 14.22
CA ASP A 229 32.56 -4.46 15.46
C ASP A 229 32.86 -2.99 15.20
N PHE A 230 32.29 -2.12 16.02
CA PHE A 230 32.52 -0.68 15.91
C PHE A 230 33.31 -0.22 17.13
N PRO A 231 34.48 0.42 16.93
CA PRO A 231 35.28 0.91 18.04
C PRO A 231 34.46 1.83 18.94
N THR A 232 34.57 1.66 20.26
CA THR A 232 33.81 2.44 21.24
C THR A 232 33.99 3.94 21.05
N TRP A 233 35.21 4.37 20.69
CA TRP A 233 35.55 5.78 20.45
C TRP A 233 34.72 6.40 19.31
N LEU A 234 34.21 5.62 18.35
CA LEU A 234 33.33 6.14 17.29
C LEU A 234 31.95 6.55 17.84
N THR A 235 31.50 5.91 18.91
CA THR A 235 30.20 6.21 19.56
C THR A 235 30.33 7.13 20.75
N GLN A 236 31.45 7.04 21.48
CA GLN A 236 31.69 7.75 22.73
C GLN A 236 33.14 8.25 22.80
N PRO A 237 33.57 9.12 21.85
CA PRO A 237 34.95 9.58 21.75
C PRO A 237 35.42 10.32 23.00
N LEU A 238 34.51 10.95 23.75
CA LEU A 238 34.83 11.73 24.95
C LEU A 238 34.89 10.92 26.25
N LEU A 239 34.51 9.63 26.22
CA LEU A 239 34.43 8.76 27.41
C LEU A 239 35.33 7.53 27.31
N THR A 240 35.83 7.21 26.12
CA THR A 240 36.65 6.02 25.88
C THR A 240 38.07 6.25 26.37
N ASP A 241 38.68 5.26 27.01
CA ASP A 241 40.09 5.31 27.37
C ASP A 241 40.94 5.31 26.09
N ILE A 242 41.94 6.18 26.00
CA ILE A 242 42.82 6.27 24.83
C ILE A 242 43.52 4.92 24.59
N SER A 243 43.84 4.18 25.65
CA SER A 243 44.47 2.85 25.56
C SER A 243 43.57 1.78 24.93
N ASP A 244 42.25 1.97 24.93
CA ASP A 244 41.28 1.06 24.28
C ASP A 244 41.19 1.29 22.77
N ALA A 245 41.68 2.43 22.26
CA ALA A 245 41.74 2.69 20.83
C ALA A 245 42.95 2.01 20.18
N ALA A 246 42.81 1.64 18.90
CA ALA A 246 43.94 1.12 18.13
C ALA A 246 45.07 2.15 18.11
N VAL A 247 46.33 1.69 18.26
CA VAL A 247 47.53 2.52 18.43
C VAL A 247 47.61 3.69 17.45
N GLN A 248 47.25 3.44 16.19
CA GLN A 248 47.25 4.41 15.11
C GLN A 248 46.23 5.56 15.21
N TYR A 249 45.34 5.53 16.21
CA TYR A 249 44.32 6.57 16.45
C TYR A 249 44.45 7.20 17.84
N GLN A 250 45.43 6.76 18.66
CA GLN A 250 45.54 7.19 20.05
C GLN A 250 45.95 8.66 20.17
N GLU A 251 46.84 9.13 19.30
CA GLU A 251 47.29 10.52 19.27
C GLU A 251 46.15 11.45 18.85
N GLU A 252 45.48 11.16 17.74
CA GLU A 252 44.35 11.95 17.25
C GLU A 252 43.16 11.94 18.21
N LEU A 253 42.89 10.80 18.86
CA LEU A 253 41.85 10.71 19.88
C LEU A 253 42.21 11.54 21.12
N SER A 254 43.49 11.57 21.52
CA SER A 254 43.98 12.39 22.62
C SER A 254 43.79 13.88 22.33
N GLU A 255 44.15 14.33 21.12
CA GLU A 255 43.94 15.71 20.67
C GLU A 255 42.45 16.07 20.69
N LEU A 256 41.60 15.21 20.11
CA LEU A 256 40.14 15.38 20.08
C LEU A 256 39.56 15.49 21.50
N GLN A 257 40.02 14.66 22.43
CA GLN A 257 39.57 14.67 23.82
C GLN A 257 40.04 15.89 24.62
N HIS A 258 41.00 16.68 24.13
CA HIS A 258 41.46 17.91 24.78
C HIS A 258 40.99 19.18 24.06
N ASP A 259 40.41 19.08 22.86
CA ASP A 259 39.85 20.20 22.12
C ASP A 259 38.44 20.59 22.63
N GLU A 260 38.34 21.74 23.31
CA GLU A 260 37.07 22.25 23.83
C GLU A 260 36.06 22.62 22.74
N SER A 261 36.51 23.02 21.55
CA SER A 261 35.63 23.31 20.42
C SER A 261 34.98 22.04 19.90
N VAL A 262 35.75 20.94 19.79
CA VAL A 262 35.25 19.63 19.35
C VAL A 262 34.34 19.01 20.41
N LYS A 263 34.68 19.12 21.70
CA LYS A 263 33.77 18.71 22.78
C LYS A 263 32.43 19.42 22.70
N THR A 264 32.44 20.73 22.46
CA THR A 264 31.22 21.53 22.34
C THR A 264 30.42 21.10 21.12
N LEU A 265 31.08 20.90 19.98
CA LEU A 265 30.44 20.44 18.75
C LEU A 265 29.82 19.04 18.92
N PHE A 266 30.53 18.10 19.57
CA PHE A 266 30.01 16.76 19.84
C PHE A 266 28.83 16.79 20.81
N LYS A 267 28.82 17.66 21.82
CA LYS A 267 27.64 17.86 22.69
C LYS A 267 26.41 18.34 21.91
N VAL A 268 26.60 19.09 20.84
CA VAL A 268 25.50 19.62 20.00
C VAL A 268 25.07 18.61 18.93
N LYS A 269 26.02 18.02 18.19
CA LYS A 269 25.74 17.16 17.02
C LYS A 269 25.76 15.66 17.32
N GLY A 270 26.34 15.23 18.44
CA GLY A 270 26.57 13.82 18.76
C GLY A 270 27.45 13.14 17.70
N THR A 271 27.14 11.88 17.39
CA THR A 271 27.82 11.09 16.36
C THR A 271 27.68 11.66 14.94
N ASN A 272 26.76 12.60 14.70
CA ASN A 272 26.69 13.29 13.41
C ASN A 272 27.89 14.21 13.15
N MET A 273 28.72 14.48 14.16
CA MET A 273 29.99 15.19 13.99
C MET A 273 30.94 14.49 13.02
N TRP A 274 30.83 13.17 12.87
CA TRP A 274 31.66 12.39 11.94
C TRP A 274 31.31 12.61 10.47
N LEU A 275 30.19 13.29 10.19
CA LEU A 275 29.76 13.58 8.83
C LEU A 275 30.35 14.92 8.39
N CYS A 276 31.06 14.93 7.25
CA CYS A 276 31.43 16.20 6.62
C CYS A 276 30.16 16.93 6.17
N ASP A 277 29.94 18.14 6.69
CA ASP A 277 29.01 19.07 6.08
C ASP A 277 29.56 19.39 4.67
N LYS A 278 28.80 19.02 3.62
CA LYS A 278 29.09 19.43 2.24
C LYS A 278 28.67 20.87 2.01
#